data_AF-A0A6S6UHP7-F1
#
_entry.id   AF-A0A6S6UHP7-F1
#
_cell.length_a   1.000
_cell.length_b   1.000
_cell.length_c   1.000
_cell.angle_alpha   90.00
_cell.angle_beta   90.00
_cell.angle_gamma   90.00
#
_symmetry.space_group_name_H-M   'P 1'
#
loop_
_entity.id
_entity.type
_entity.pdbx_description
1 polymer ?
#
loop_
_entity_poly.entity_id
_entity_poly.type
_entity_poly.pdbx_seq_one_letter_code
_entity_poly.pdbx_strand_id
1 'polypeptide(L)'
;MKYLFSILFVTFTTLSFAQTNNVVSWTFESKKTAPNEYTVVMKATVSNGWYIYSQYLESDDGPVPTQIVLEENEGIVLEGKATEEGTKIAGFDDMFGMNITKYKKQLVITQKVKAKKLEKFKGYITFMSCNDNQCLPPSDVPFEITLK
;
A
#
# COMPACT_ATOMS: atom_id res chain seq x y z
N MET A 1 -14.12 60.59 12.08
CA MET A 1 -13.69 59.55 13.04
C MET A 1 -14.63 58.37 12.94
N LYS A 2 -14.06 57.15 13.03
CA LYS A 2 -14.70 55.83 13.19
C LYS A 2 -15.10 55.04 11.93
N TYR A 3 -14.06 54.43 11.35
CA TYR A 3 -13.89 53.01 10.98
C TYR A 3 -15.17 52.24 10.55
N LEU A 4 -15.35 51.95 9.26
CA LEU A 4 -14.99 50.68 8.60
C LEU A 4 -15.19 49.43 9.49
N PHE A 5 -16.18 48.61 9.15
CA PHE A 5 -16.16 47.18 9.47
C PHE A 5 -16.47 46.37 8.21
N SER A 6 -15.38 46.02 7.53
CA SER A 6 -15.37 45.06 6.42
C SER A 6 -15.58 43.66 7.01
N ILE A 7 -16.63 42.96 6.56
CA ILE A 7 -16.84 41.54 6.89
C ILE A 7 -15.91 40.74 5.98
N LEU A 8 -14.78 40.31 6.55
CA LEU A 8 -13.82 39.41 5.92
C LEU A 8 -14.38 37.99 6.01
N PHE A 9 -14.93 37.47 4.91
CA PHE A 9 -15.33 36.07 4.79
C PHE A 9 -14.05 35.22 4.65
N VAL A 10 -13.57 34.66 5.76
CA VAL A 10 -12.41 33.74 5.76
C VAL A 10 -12.88 32.40 5.22
N THR A 11 -12.57 32.12 3.96
CA THR A 11 -12.68 30.78 3.37
C THR A 11 -11.65 29.87 4.01
N PHE A 12 -12.11 28.93 4.84
CA PHE A 12 -11.29 27.89 5.44
C PHE A 12 -11.05 26.80 4.38
N THR A 13 -9.97 26.93 3.60
CA THR A 13 -9.51 25.83 2.74
C THR A 13 -8.83 24.80 3.62
N THR A 14 -9.53 23.72 3.98
CA THR A 14 -8.90 22.56 4.58
C THR A 14 -8.00 21.90 3.54
N LEU A 15 -6.69 22.09 3.68
CA LEU A 15 -5.70 21.20 3.07
C LEU A 15 -5.82 19.86 3.80
N SER A 16 -6.59 18.93 3.21
CA SER A 16 -6.64 17.55 3.66
C SER A 16 -5.28 16.92 3.40
N PHE A 17 -4.40 16.93 4.40
CA PHE A 17 -3.22 16.08 4.37
C PHE A 17 -3.71 14.63 4.38
N ALA A 18 -3.36 13.88 3.34
CA ALA A 18 -3.50 12.43 3.33
C ALA A 18 -2.97 11.87 4.66
N GLN A 19 -3.70 10.96 5.28
CA GLN A 19 -3.28 10.32 6.52
C GLN A 19 -2.08 9.42 6.20
N THR A 20 -0.88 9.97 6.25
CA THR A 20 0.34 9.20 6.04
C THR A 20 0.49 8.21 7.19
N ASN A 21 0.27 6.93 6.93
CA ASN A 21 0.70 5.86 7.81
C ASN A 21 2.23 5.92 7.93
N ASN A 22 2.69 6.48 9.04
CA ASN A 22 4.11 6.73 9.32
C ASN A 22 4.81 5.52 9.95
N VAL A 23 4.10 4.40 10.14
CA VAL A 23 4.64 3.19 10.76
C VAL A 23 5.04 2.15 9.73
N VAL A 24 4.64 2.32 8.47
CA VAL A 24 5.09 1.50 7.34
C VAL A 24 5.67 2.41 6.25
N SER A 25 6.89 2.10 5.80
CA SER A 25 7.51 2.73 4.63
C SER A 25 7.65 1.73 3.49
N TRP A 26 7.37 2.17 2.27
CA TRP A 26 7.45 1.33 1.08
C TRP A 26 8.61 1.72 0.17
N THR A 27 9.25 0.72 -0.42
CA THR A 27 10.23 0.87 -1.50
C THR A 27 9.83 0.00 -2.68
N PHE A 28 10.13 0.47 -3.90
CA PHE A 28 9.69 -0.14 -5.15
C PHE A 28 10.88 -0.33 -6.08
N GLU A 29 11.05 -1.55 -6.56
CA GLU A 29 12.13 -1.91 -7.48
C GLU A 29 11.56 -2.73 -8.64
N SER A 30 12.19 -2.62 -9.82
CA SER A 30 11.89 -3.46 -10.97
C SER A 30 13.18 -4.13 -11.44
N LYS A 31 13.04 -5.36 -11.94
CA LYS A 31 14.14 -6.13 -12.51
C LYS A 31 13.65 -6.91 -13.72
N LYS A 32 14.29 -6.69 -14.87
CA LYS A 32 14.10 -7.53 -16.05
C LYS A 32 14.54 -8.97 -15.78
N THR A 33 13.67 -9.91 -16.06
CA THR A 33 13.91 -11.35 -15.87
C THR A 33 14.01 -12.12 -17.18
N ALA A 34 13.34 -11.65 -18.24
CA ALA A 34 13.42 -12.22 -19.58
C ALA A 34 13.03 -11.17 -20.64
N PRO A 35 13.01 -11.49 -21.95
CA PRO A 35 12.44 -10.60 -22.96
C PRO A 35 10.98 -10.28 -22.65
N ASN A 36 10.67 -8.99 -22.51
CA ASN A 36 9.34 -8.47 -22.16
C ASN A 36 8.80 -8.91 -20.79
N GLU A 37 9.61 -9.53 -19.93
CA GLU A 37 9.22 -9.98 -18.60
C GLU A 37 10.06 -9.29 -17.52
N TYR A 38 9.36 -8.79 -16.52
CA TYR A 38 9.93 -8.05 -15.41
C TYR A 38 9.33 -8.55 -14.10
N THR A 39 10.13 -8.49 -13.05
CA THR A 39 9.68 -8.67 -11.69
C THR A 39 9.67 -7.32 -11.00
N VAL A 40 8.53 -6.97 -10.41
CA VAL A 40 8.35 -5.80 -9.56
C VAL A 40 8.39 -6.26 -8.11
N VAL A 41 9.26 -5.65 -7.32
CA VAL A 41 9.43 -5.92 -5.89
C VAL A 41 8.97 -4.71 -5.10
N MET A 42 7.93 -4.89 -4.29
CA MET A 42 7.38 -3.89 -3.40
C MET A 42 7.70 -4.32 -1.96
N LYS A 43 8.54 -3.56 -1.27
CA LYS A 43 8.98 -3.89 0.08
C LYS A 43 8.44 -2.90 1.09
N ALA A 44 7.67 -3.40 2.04
CA ALA A 44 7.27 -2.68 3.23
C ALA A 44 8.29 -2.91 4.35
N THR A 45 8.73 -1.84 4.99
CA THR A 45 9.41 -1.86 6.28
C THR A 45 8.42 -1.41 7.33
N VAL A 46 8.19 -2.25 8.34
CA VAL A 46 7.16 -2.07 9.36
C VAL A 46 7.83 -1.75 10.69
N SER A 47 7.39 -0.68 11.34
CA SER A 47 7.91 -0.25 12.64
C SER A 47 7.71 -1.32 13.71
N ASN A 48 8.60 -1.35 14.71
CA ASN A 48 8.50 -2.33 15.80
C ASN A 48 7.16 -2.20 16.54
N GLY A 49 6.53 -3.34 16.83
CA GLY A 49 5.21 -3.41 17.48
C GLY A 49 4.02 -3.22 16.53
N TRP A 50 4.27 -2.96 15.24
CA TRP A 50 3.22 -2.83 14.23
C TRP A 50 3.19 -4.02 13.27
N TYR A 51 2.02 -4.21 12.67
CA TYR A 51 1.73 -5.25 11.72
C TYR A 51 1.08 -4.67 10.46
N ILE A 52 1.37 -5.28 9.32
CA ILE A 52 0.66 -5.09 8.06
C ILE A 52 0.01 -6.40 7.64
N TYR A 53 -1.19 -6.33 7.06
CA TYR A 53 -1.96 -7.51 6.68
C TYR A 53 -1.60 -8.02 5.28
N SER A 54 -1.70 -9.34 5.10
CA SER A 54 -1.50 -10.02 3.80
C SER A 54 -2.50 -9.54 2.75
N GLN A 55 -2.14 -9.69 1.47
CA GLN A 55 -3.08 -9.64 0.34
C GLN A 55 -4.11 -10.77 0.38
N TYR A 56 -3.81 -11.85 1.11
CA TYR A 56 -4.57 -13.09 1.10
C TYR A 56 -5.13 -13.37 2.50
N LEU A 57 -6.26 -12.75 2.78
CA LEU A 57 -7.05 -13.02 3.98
C LEU A 57 -8.20 -14.00 3.67
N GLU A 58 -8.72 -14.64 4.72
CA GLU A 58 -9.80 -15.64 4.61
C GLU A 58 -11.13 -15.02 4.14
N SER A 59 -11.40 -13.77 4.51
CA SER A 59 -12.58 -12.99 4.11
C SER A 59 -12.31 -11.48 4.23
N ASP A 60 -13.26 -10.66 3.75
CA ASP A 60 -13.22 -9.20 3.83
C ASP A 60 -13.85 -8.65 5.13
N ASP A 61 -14.34 -9.51 6.04
CA ASP A 61 -15.02 -9.11 7.28
C ASP A 61 -14.06 -8.56 8.36
N GLY A 62 -12.75 -8.73 8.14
CA GLY A 62 -11.71 -8.37 9.10
C GLY A 62 -10.93 -7.10 8.70
N PRO A 63 -9.58 -7.12 8.80
CA PRO A 63 -8.79 -5.99 8.41
C PRO A 63 -8.76 -5.80 6.90
N VAL A 64 -8.58 -4.56 6.45
CA VAL A 64 -8.38 -4.30 5.01
C VAL A 64 -7.08 -4.97 4.55
N PRO A 65 -7.13 -5.93 3.60
CA PRO A 65 -5.95 -6.61 3.09
C PRO A 65 -5.05 -5.62 2.36
N THR A 66 -3.75 -5.93 2.27
CA THR A 66 -2.89 -5.18 1.35
C THR A 66 -3.38 -5.39 -0.07
N GLN A 67 -3.46 -4.34 -0.88
CA GLN A 67 -3.88 -4.41 -2.28
C GLN A 67 -2.93 -3.58 -3.14
N ILE A 68 -2.58 -4.12 -4.31
CA ILE A 68 -1.82 -3.40 -5.32
C ILE A 68 -2.80 -3.02 -6.43
N VAL A 69 -2.98 -1.71 -6.63
CA VAL A 69 -3.84 -1.17 -7.67
C VAL A 69 -2.98 -0.47 -8.70
N LEU A 70 -3.11 -0.87 -9.96
CA LEU A 70 -2.47 -0.18 -11.08
C LEU A 70 -3.42 0.88 -11.64
N GLU A 71 -2.88 2.06 -11.95
CA GLU A 71 -3.56 2.98 -12.85
C GLU A 71 -3.65 2.35 -14.24
N GLU A 72 -4.71 2.68 -14.99
CA GLU A 72 -4.95 2.13 -16.32
C GLU A 72 -3.73 2.33 -17.23
N ASN A 73 -3.18 1.23 -17.75
CA ASN A 73 -2.00 1.23 -18.60
C ASN A 73 -2.07 0.07 -19.61
N GLU A 74 -2.24 0.40 -20.89
CA GLU A 74 -2.40 -0.59 -21.97
C GLU A 74 -1.13 -1.41 -22.27
N GLY A 75 0.05 -0.96 -21.84
CA GLY A 75 1.32 -1.61 -22.15
C GLY A 75 1.84 -2.54 -21.05
N ILE A 76 1.11 -2.65 -19.94
CA ILE A 76 1.48 -3.47 -18.78
C ILE A 76 0.42 -4.52 -18.46
N VAL A 77 0.87 -5.77 -18.34
CA VAL A 77 0.04 -6.90 -17.97
C VAL A 77 0.61 -7.55 -16.71
N LEU A 78 -0.19 -7.65 -15.65
CA LEU A 78 0.17 -8.41 -14.46
C LEU A 78 0.06 -9.91 -14.74
N GLU A 79 1.13 -10.65 -14.42
CA GLU A 79 1.16 -12.09 -14.59
C GLU A 79 0.84 -12.82 -13.29
N GLY A 80 -0.39 -13.32 -13.20
CA GLY A 80 -0.85 -14.08 -12.05
C GLY A 80 -0.90 -13.25 -10.76
N LYS A 81 -0.99 -13.97 -9.64
CA LYS A 81 -1.02 -13.38 -8.29
C LYS A 81 0.39 -13.04 -7.80
N ALA A 82 0.52 -11.94 -7.06
CA ALA A 82 1.77 -11.59 -6.39
C ALA A 82 2.14 -12.62 -5.31
N THR A 83 3.43 -12.83 -5.05
CA THR A 83 3.88 -13.65 -3.92
C THR A 83 4.30 -12.76 -2.75
N GLU A 84 4.19 -13.27 -1.52
CA GLU A 84 4.50 -12.54 -0.30
C GLU A 84 5.53 -13.28 0.55
N GLU A 85 6.59 -12.58 0.96
CA GLU A 85 7.65 -13.06 1.84
C GLU A 85 7.92 -12.07 2.97
N GLY A 86 8.41 -12.54 4.13
CA GLY A 86 8.73 -11.67 5.25
C GLY A 86 8.59 -12.34 6.62
N THR A 87 8.52 -11.55 7.69
CA THR A 87 8.31 -12.10 9.05
C THR A 87 6.82 -12.36 9.27
N LYS A 88 6.34 -13.47 8.69
CA LYS A 88 4.94 -13.89 8.70
C LYS A 88 4.48 -14.34 10.09
N ILE A 89 3.27 -13.96 10.44
CA ILE A 89 2.49 -14.44 11.58
C ILE A 89 1.12 -14.82 11.04
N ALA A 90 0.70 -16.06 11.26
CA ALA A 90 -0.61 -16.54 10.82
C ALA A 90 -1.30 -17.30 11.95
N GLY A 91 -2.60 -17.09 12.09
CA GLY A 91 -3.43 -17.75 13.09
C GLY A 91 -4.77 -17.07 13.27
N PHE A 92 -5.59 -17.62 14.16
CA PHE A 92 -6.86 -17.02 14.55
C PHE A 92 -6.61 -15.71 15.31
N ASP A 93 -7.32 -14.65 14.94
CA ASP A 93 -7.23 -13.33 15.58
C ASP A 93 -8.58 -13.01 16.22
N ASP A 94 -8.63 -12.99 17.56
CA ASP A 94 -9.87 -12.81 18.32
C ASP A 94 -10.54 -11.45 18.06
N MET A 95 -9.78 -10.43 17.64
CA MET A 95 -10.34 -9.10 17.35
C MET A 95 -11.23 -9.12 16.11
N PHE A 96 -10.92 -9.99 15.15
CA PHE A 96 -11.64 -10.11 13.89
C PHE A 96 -12.42 -11.42 13.75
N GLY A 97 -12.23 -12.38 14.66
CA GLY A 97 -12.95 -13.65 14.67
C GLY A 97 -12.64 -14.55 13.47
N MET A 98 -11.46 -14.43 12.87
CA MET A 98 -11.07 -15.15 11.65
C MET A 98 -9.57 -15.48 11.63
N ASN A 99 -9.14 -16.36 10.72
CA ASN A 99 -7.71 -16.55 10.51
C ASN A 99 -7.13 -15.41 9.71
N ILE A 100 -6.04 -14.84 10.22
CA ILE A 100 -5.36 -13.71 9.60
C ILE A 100 -3.91 -14.08 9.35
N THR A 101 -3.40 -13.64 8.20
CA THR A 101 -1.96 -13.55 7.96
C THR A 101 -1.53 -12.08 8.04
N LYS A 102 -0.54 -11.80 8.89
CA LYS A 102 0.08 -10.48 9.06
C LYS A 102 1.60 -10.58 9.09
N TYR A 103 2.26 -9.46 8.83
CA TYR A 103 3.72 -9.36 8.76
C TYR A 103 4.21 -8.29 9.73
N LYS A 104 5.28 -8.59 10.47
CA LYS A 104 6.02 -7.61 11.29
C LYS A 104 7.40 -7.35 10.69
N LYS A 105 8.03 -6.22 11.01
CA LYS A 105 9.36 -5.79 10.51
C LYS A 105 9.46 -5.58 8.99
N GLN A 106 9.04 -6.56 8.20
CA GLN A 106 9.15 -6.56 6.76
C GLN A 106 8.08 -7.44 6.09
N LEU A 107 7.53 -6.93 4.99
CA LEU A 107 6.79 -7.66 3.98
C LEU A 107 7.42 -7.32 2.61
N VAL A 108 7.66 -8.34 1.79
CA VAL A 108 8.13 -8.22 0.41
C VAL A 108 7.09 -8.84 -0.48
N ILE A 109 6.52 -8.04 -1.37
CA ILE A 109 5.57 -8.47 -2.39
C ILE A 109 6.29 -8.52 -3.73
N THR A 110 6.19 -9.64 -4.42
CA THR A 110 6.80 -9.84 -5.73
C THR A 110 5.71 -10.07 -6.76
N GLN A 111 5.60 -9.16 -7.74
CA GLN A 111 4.63 -9.25 -8.82
C GLN A 111 5.36 -9.40 -10.17
N LYS A 112 4.99 -10.41 -10.95
CA LYS A 112 5.49 -10.58 -12.31
C LYS A 112 4.68 -9.71 -13.26
N VAL A 113 5.37 -9.11 -14.23
CA VAL A 113 4.82 -8.14 -15.16
C VAL A 113 5.34 -8.39 -16.56
N LYS A 114 4.45 -8.34 -17.55
CA LYS A 114 4.79 -8.31 -18.97
C LYS A 114 4.62 -6.90 -19.55
N ALA A 115 5.62 -6.46 -20.30
CA ALA A 115 5.58 -5.19 -21.02
C ALA A 115 6.35 -5.28 -22.34
N LYS A 116 5.75 -4.79 -23.43
CA LYS A 116 6.34 -4.87 -24.79
C LYS A 116 7.46 -3.85 -25.02
N LYS A 117 7.47 -2.75 -24.26
CA LYS A 117 8.51 -1.72 -24.29
C LYS A 117 8.94 -1.41 -22.86
N LEU A 118 10.07 -0.73 -22.70
CA LEU A 118 10.43 -0.15 -21.41
C LEU A 118 9.40 0.92 -21.10
N GLU A 119 8.55 0.62 -20.14
CA GLU A 119 7.43 1.46 -19.77
C GLU A 119 7.55 1.91 -18.34
N LYS A 120 6.91 3.05 -18.11
CA LYS A 120 6.75 3.67 -16.82
C LYS A 120 5.29 3.55 -16.47
N PHE A 121 4.99 3.11 -15.26
CA PHE A 121 3.62 2.95 -14.79
C PHE A 121 3.45 3.38 -13.37
N LYS A 122 2.19 3.67 -13.04
CA LYS A 122 1.75 4.22 -11.79
C LYS A 122 0.69 3.33 -11.18
N GLY A 123 0.53 3.49 -9.88
CA GLY A 123 -0.44 2.78 -9.09
C GLY A 123 -0.33 3.23 -7.66
N TYR A 124 -1.03 2.52 -6.79
CA TYR A 124 -0.94 2.71 -5.35
C TYR A 124 -1.05 1.38 -4.63
N ILE A 125 -0.44 1.31 -3.46
CA ILE A 125 -0.66 0.23 -2.50
C ILE A 125 -1.63 0.73 -1.45
N THR A 126 -2.79 0.08 -1.33
CA THR A 126 -3.70 0.26 -0.21
C THR A 126 -3.37 -0.76 0.86
N PHE A 127 -3.22 -0.35 2.10
CA PHE A 127 -2.97 -1.26 3.22
C PHE A 127 -3.47 -0.70 4.54
N MET A 128 -3.70 -1.58 5.51
CA MET A 128 -4.01 -1.21 6.88
C MET A 128 -2.91 -1.69 7.84
N SER A 129 -2.70 -0.96 8.93
CA SER A 129 -1.72 -1.35 9.95
C SER A 129 -2.31 -1.27 11.34
N CYS A 130 -2.03 -2.28 12.15
CA CYS A 130 -2.45 -2.32 13.55
C CYS A 130 -1.28 -2.67 14.46
N ASN A 131 -1.44 -2.32 15.73
CA ASN A 131 -0.66 -2.86 16.84
C ASN A 131 -1.62 -3.49 17.84
N ASP A 132 -1.12 -3.89 19.02
CA ASP A 132 -1.92 -4.58 20.04
C ASP A 132 -3.04 -3.72 20.66
N ASN A 133 -3.05 -2.41 20.43
CA ASN A 133 -4.01 -1.48 21.05
C ASN A 133 -4.94 -0.79 20.05
N GLN A 134 -4.51 -0.64 18.79
CA GLN A 134 -5.23 0.15 17.80
C GLN A 134 -4.90 -0.25 16.36
N CYS A 135 -5.83 0.10 15.47
CA CYS A 135 -5.66 0.06 14.03
C CYS A 135 -5.67 1.48 13.47
N LEU A 136 -4.70 1.78 12.60
CA LEU A 136 -4.74 2.99 11.79
C LEU A 136 -5.73 2.80 10.63
N PRO A 137 -6.41 3.87 10.17
CA PRO A 137 -7.17 3.82 8.94
C PRO A 137 -6.32 3.31 7.76
N PRO A 138 -6.93 2.65 6.78
CA PRO A 138 -6.23 2.25 5.56
C PRO A 138 -5.55 3.45 4.89
N SER A 139 -4.39 3.21 4.29
CA SER A 139 -3.59 4.24 3.63
C SER A 139 -3.22 3.81 2.22
N ASP A 140 -3.26 4.77 1.30
CA ASP A 140 -2.80 4.61 -0.07
C ASP A 140 -1.40 5.20 -0.22
N VAL A 141 -0.45 4.40 -0.67
CA VAL A 141 0.90 4.85 -1.01
C VAL A 141 1.05 4.80 -2.53
N PRO A 142 1.04 5.96 -3.21
CA PRO A 142 1.26 5.99 -4.65
C PRO A 142 2.69 5.59 -4.97
N PHE A 143 2.86 4.89 -6.09
CA PHE A 143 4.16 4.54 -6.62
C PHE A 143 4.24 4.84 -8.11
N GLU A 144 5.47 4.98 -8.57
CA GLU A 144 5.79 5.15 -9.98
C GLU A 144 7.04 4.34 -10.28
N ILE A 145 6.90 3.35 -11.16
CA ILE A 145 7.96 2.38 -11.44
C ILE A 145 8.34 2.50 -12.91
N THR A 146 9.63 2.65 -13.16
CA THR A 146 10.21 2.52 -14.50
C THR A 146 10.78 1.12 -14.61
N LEU A 147 10.33 0.35 -15.61
CA LEU A 147 10.86 -0.98 -15.88
C LEU A 147 12.32 -0.88 -16.33
N LYS A 148 13.20 -1.69 -15.76
CA LYS A 148 14.64 -1.73 -16.04
C LYS A 148 15.16 -3.16 -16.12
#